data_AF-A0A023GB83-F1
#
_entry.id   AF-A0A023GB83-F1
#
_cell.length_a   1.000
_cell.length_b   1.000
_cell.length_c   1.000
_cell.angle_alpha   90.00
_cell.angle_beta   90.00
_cell.angle_gamma   90.00
#
_symmetry.space_group_name_H-M   'P 1'
#
loop_
_entity.id
_entity.type
_entity.pdbx_description
1 polymer ?
#
loop_
_entity_poly.entity_id
_entity_poly.type
_entity_poly.pdbx_seq_one_letter_code
_entity_poly.pdbx_strand_id
1 'polypeptide(L)'
;MLRSILSKHFRINCSLNTSHKLSMGNVFAATKEVLEDFLSRPQTASGVFTDGNVTFCYVTEDKAASMTATVDCLPVVIPSGDAFFCSPSFNSAIYFSALKTHSLGRLALFVENVTTTMTAIKALQSVHGSVAIATRQLNGVGRGGNAWLGPPGCAMFTVCLQVPLNSPLGQKSPFVQHLAALAVAKAVRCTEGYEMVNIRVKWPNDIYYGSHSKIGGVLVSSTVNRDAITCYVGCGINVSNSQPTLCINDIVKVAPSKLGTSKVAAL
;
A
#
# COMPACT_ATOMS: atom_id res chain seq x y z
N MET A 1 29.09 17.86 -2.51
CA MET A 1 29.11 18.50 -3.85
C MET A 1 27.73 18.54 -4.51
N LEU A 2 27.06 17.39 -4.76
CA LEU A 2 25.77 17.33 -5.46
C LEU A 2 24.61 18.11 -4.77
N ARG A 3 24.46 17.99 -3.44
CA ARG A 3 23.44 18.76 -2.67
C ARG A 3 23.58 20.28 -2.80
N SER A 4 24.81 20.77 -2.89
CA SER A 4 25.09 22.20 -3.07
C SER A 4 24.65 22.66 -4.46
N ILE A 5 24.90 21.85 -5.49
CA ILE A 5 24.49 22.14 -6.87
C ILE A 5 22.96 22.15 -6.97
N LEU A 6 22.28 21.13 -6.43
CA LEU A 6 20.83 20.99 -6.47
C LEU A 6 20.12 22.11 -5.68
N SER A 7 20.64 22.47 -4.50
CA SER A 7 20.04 23.55 -3.69
C SER A 7 20.31 24.94 -4.26
N LYS A 8 21.54 25.24 -4.72
CA LYS A 8 21.90 26.57 -5.21
C LYS A 8 21.38 26.88 -6.61
N HIS A 9 21.46 25.93 -7.54
CA HIS A 9 21.14 26.19 -8.95
C HIS A 9 19.72 25.78 -9.32
N PHE A 10 19.16 24.75 -8.67
CA PHE A 10 17.84 24.23 -9.00
C PHE A 10 16.78 24.54 -7.94
N ARG A 11 17.15 25.27 -6.86
CA ARG A 11 16.29 25.57 -5.70
C ARG A 11 15.65 24.32 -5.07
N ILE A 12 16.30 23.15 -5.22
CA ILE A 12 15.84 21.90 -4.64
C ILE A 12 16.29 21.84 -3.19
N ASN A 13 15.33 21.85 -2.26
CA ASN A 13 15.64 21.73 -0.84
C ASN A 13 16.24 20.34 -0.54
N CYS A 14 17.57 20.31 -0.40
CA CYS A 14 18.34 19.12 -0.07
C CYS A 14 18.70 19.04 1.43
N SER A 15 18.03 19.81 2.28
CA SER A 15 18.23 19.71 3.72
C SER A 15 17.81 18.31 4.20
N LEU A 16 18.61 17.72 5.09
CA LEU A 16 18.34 16.42 5.73
C LEU A 16 17.14 16.46 6.69
N ASN A 17 16.31 17.50 6.63
CA ASN A 17 15.24 17.73 7.58
C ASN A 17 13.97 16.99 7.17
N THR A 18 13.97 15.72 7.51
CA THR A 18 12.96 15.11 8.40
C THR A 18 13.41 13.67 8.60
N SER A 19 14.06 13.35 9.73
CA SER A 19 14.09 11.96 10.18
C SER A 19 12.66 11.61 10.58
N HIS A 20 11.82 11.28 9.59
CA HIS A 20 10.49 10.79 9.85
C HIS A 20 10.64 9.56 10.74
N LYS A 21 10.23 9.68 12.01
CA LYS A 21 10.30 8.58 12.96
C LYS A 21 9.39 7.47 12.42
N LEU A 22 9.91 6.25 12.39
CA LEU A 22 9.10 5.09 12.05
C LEU A 22 7.96 4.97 13.06
N SER A 23 6.79 4.59 12.57
CA SER A 23 5.58 4.40 13.37
C SER A 23 5.39 2.92 13.71
N MET A 24 4.67 2.67 14.79
CA MET A 24 4.19 1.33 15.10
C MET A 24 3.10 0.93 14.10
N GLY A 25 2.94 -0.38 13.91
CA GLY A 25 1.85 -0.93 13.13
C GLY A 25 0.62 -1.18 13.99
N ASN A 26 -0.57 -0.94 13.46
CA ASN A 26 -1.84 -1.18 14.15
C ASN A 26 -2.62 -2.22 13.36
N VAL A 27 -2.91 -3.36 13.99
CA VAL A 27 -3.71 -4.42 13.39
C VAL A 27 -5.19 -4.07 13.56
N PHE A 28 -5.97 -4.34 12.53
CA PHE A 28 -7.42 -4.29 12.59
C PHE A 28 -7.99 -5.37 11.67
N ALA A 29 -9.12 -5.93 12.08
CA ALA A 29 -9.79 -7.00 11.36
C ALA A 29 -11.26 -6.65 11.20
N ALA A 30 -11.88 -7.24 10.18
CA ALA A 30 -13.25 -6.90 9.83
C ALA A 30 -14.28 -7.56 10.75
N THR A 31 -13.91 -8.65 11.41
CA THR A 31 -14.71 -9.34 12.43
C THR A 31 -13.77 -9.86 13.53
N LYS A 32 -14.34 -10.16 14.69
CA LYS A 32 -13.62 -10.74 15.81
C LYS A 32 -13.02 -12.10 15.48
N GLU A 33 -13.72 -12.93 14.72
CA GLU A 33 -13.26 -14.26 14.30
C GLU A 33 -12.00 -14.18 13.43
N VAL A 34 -11.92 -13.19 12.52
CA VAL A 34 -10.72 -12.95 11.70
C VAL A 34 -9.54 -12.53 12.58
N LEU A 35 -9.79 -11.73 13.61
CA LEU A 35 -8.75 -11.32 14.56
C LEU A 35 -8.28 -12.52 15.40
N GLU A 36 -9.22 -13.31 15.94
CA GLU A 36 -8.92 -14.48 16.77
C GLU A 36 -8.15 -15.56 15.98
N ASP A 37 -8.52 -15.83 14.73
CA ASP A 37 -7.74 -16.71 13.83
C ASP A 37 -6.29 -16.23 13.73
N PHE A 38 -6.09 -14.93 13.48
CA PHE A 38 -4.77 -14.35 13.38
C PHE A 38 -3.96 -14.45 14.69
N LEU A 39 -4.59 -14.17 15.83
CA LEU A 39 -3.95 -14.21 17.15
C LEU A 39 -3.61 -15.64 17.60
N SER A 40 -4.39 -16.64 17.16
CA SER A 40 -4.14 -18.05 17.47
C SER A 40 -2.90 -18.63 16.78
N ARG A 41 -2.32 -17.92 15.81
CA ARG A 41 -1.16 -18.40 15.05
C ARG A 41 0.10 -18.45 15.92
N PRO A 42 0.96 -19.48 15.77
CA PRO A 42 2.09 -19.70 16.67
C PRO A 42 3.04 -18.51 16.81
N GLN A 43 3.36 -17.83 15.69
CA GLN A 43 4.27 -16.68 15.69
C GLN A 43 3.67 -15.44 16.36
N THR A 44 2.34 -15.32 16.35
CA THR A 44 1.63 -14.22 17.03
C THR A 44 1.53 -14.54 18.53
N ALA A 45 1.26 -15.80 18.86
CA ALA A 45 1.16 -16.27 20.24
C ALA A 45 2.49 -16.18 21.02
N SER A 46 3.64 -16.30 20.34
CA SER A 46 4.96 -16.08 20.96
C SER A 46 5.26 -14.61 21.28
N GLY A 47 4.43 -13.67 20.81
CA GLY A 47 4.60 -12.23 21.01
C GLY A 47 5.73 -11.60 20.18
N VAL A 48 6.63 -12.39 19.60
CA VAL A 48 7.74 -11.93 18.77
C VAL A 48 7.93 -12.87 17.58
N PHE A 49 8.16 -12.30 16.40
CA PHE A 49 8.43 -13.00 15.15
C PHE A 49 9.54 -12.28 14.36
N THR A 50 10.49 -12.99 13.75
CA THR A 50 11.56 -12.39 12.94
C THR A 50 11.52 -12.93 11.52
N ASP A 51 11.51 -12.04 10.52
CA ASP A 51 11.62 -12.36 9.08
C ASP A 51 12.79 -11.57 8.48
N GLY A 52 13.85 -12.28 8.10
CA GLY A 52 15.10 -11.66 7.66
C GLY A 52 15.71 -10.78 8.75
N ASN A 53 15.86 -9.49 8.47
CA ASN A 53 16.46 -8.51 9.38
C ASN A 53 15.44 -7.75 10.23
N VAL A 54 14.14 -8.03 10.08
CA VAL A 54 13.08 -7.30 10.80
C VAL A 54 12.41 -8.20 11.81
N THR A 55 12.34 -7.71 13.05
CA THR A 55 11.62 -8.33 14.15
C THR A 55 10.28 -7.61 14.35
N PHE A 56 9.21 -8.38 14.43
CA PHE A 56 7.86 -7.93 14.71
C PHE A 56 7.52 -8.27 16.16
N CYS A 57 7.18 -7.25 16.95
CA CYS A 57 6.86 -7.41 18.37
C CYS A 57 5.37 -7.11 18.57
N TYR A 58 4.56 -8.15 18.82
CA TYR A 58 3.14 -8.00 19.07
C TYR A 58 2.92 -7.52 20.51
N VAL A 59 2.28 -6.36 20.65
CA VAL A 59 2.06 -5.72 21.94
C VAL A 59 0.64 -5.24 22.09
N THR A 60 0.18 -5.19 23.33
CA THR A 60 -1.07 -4.54 23.71
C THR A 60 -0.90 -3.02 23.72
N GLU A 61 -2.01 -2.28 23.65
CA GLU A 61 -2.01 -0.81 23.58
C GLU A 61 -1.30 -0.14 24.76
N ASP A 62 -1.44 -0.68 25.97
CA ASP A 62 -0.78 -0.19 27.19
C ASP A 62 0.75 -0.32 27.12
N LYS A 63 1.25 -1.38 26.47
CA LYS A 63 2.69 -1.63 26.29
C LYS A 63 3.28 -0.92 25.08
N ALA A 64 2.45 -0.47 24.14
CA ALA A 64 2.89 0.21 22.93
C ALA A 64 3.66 1.52 23.24
N ALA A 65 3.29 2.22 24.33
CA ALA A 65 3.89 3.50 24.71
C ALA A 65 5.40 3.41 25.07
N SER A 66 5.89 2.24 25.49
CA SER A 66 7.31 2.04 25.85
C SER A 66 8.16 1.54 24.67
N MET A 67 7.54 1.26 23.52
CA MET A 67 8.23 0.76 22.34
C MET A 67 8.61 1.88 21.37
N THR A 68 9.64 1.64 20.57
CA THR A 68 10.02 2.52 19.45
C THR A 68 10.27 1.67 18.22
N ALA A 69 9.60 2.02 17.13
CA ALA A 69 9.85 1.40 15.84
C ALA A 69 11.22 1.83 15.30
N THR A 70 11.96 0.86 14.78
CA THR A 70 13.26 1.03 14.14
C THR A 70 13.26 0.33 12.79
N VAL A 71 14.35 0.45 12.03
CA VAL A 71 14.49 -0.23 10.74
C VAL A 71 14.46 -1.76 10.87
N ASP A 72 14.86 -2.28 12.03
CA ASP A 72 15.01 -3.72 12.30
C ASP A 72 13.94 -4.24 13.29
N CYS A 73 13.08 -3.36 13.81
CA CYS A 73 12.03 -3.71 14.76
C CYS A 73 10.74 -2.94 14.49
N LEU A 74 9.66 -3.66 14.19
CA LEU A 74 8.31 -3.10 14.06
C LEU A 74 7.44 -3.58 15.22
N PRO A 75 7.14 -2.72 16.22
CA PRO A 75 6.06 -2.96 17.16
C PRO A 75 4.72 -3.03 16.43
N VAL A 76 3.93 -4.04 16.74
CA VAL A 76 2.62 -4.32 16.15
C VAL A 76 1.60 -4.32 17.26
N VAL A 77 0.79 -3.28 17.31
CA VAL A 77 -0.26 -3.09 18.30
C VAL A 77 -1.45 -3.97 17.92
N ILE A 78 -1.83 -4.83 18.86
CA ILE A 78 -3.05 -5.64 18.81
C ILE A 78 -4.17 -4.85 19.50
N PRO A 79 -5.35 -4.71 18.86
CA PRO A 79 -6.43 -3.90 19.41
C PRO A 79 -7.01 -4.53 20.68
N SER A 80 -7.35 -3.68 21.64
CA SER A 80 -7.98 -4.09 22.90
C SER A 80 -9.51 -4.08 22.72
N GLY A 81 -10.05 -5.12 22.08
CA GLY A 81 -11.50 -5.30 21.86
C GLY A 81 -11.98 -4.90 20.47
N ASP A 82 -13.28 -4.62 20.33
CA ASP A 82 -13.96 -4.45 19.03
C ASP A 82 -13.87 -3.02 18.46
N ALA A 83 -13.00 -2.17 19.03
CA ALA A 83 -12.88 -0.78 18.61
C ALA A 83 -12.21 -0.65 17.23
N PHE A 84 -12.80 0.15 16.35
CA PHE A 84 -12.18 0.51 15.09
C PHE A 84 -10.93 1.37 15.32
N PHE A 85 -9.82 1.01 14.69
CA PHE A 85 -8.64 1.87 14.62
C PHE A 85 -8.97 3.17 13.85
N CYS A 86 -8.64 4.31 14.45
CA CYS A 86 -8.82 5.63 13.84
C CYS A 86 -7.65 6.55 14.19
N SER A 87 -7.12 7.23 13.18
CA SER A 87 -6.10 8.28 13.29
C SER A 87 -6.42 9.41 12.30
N PRO A 88 -5.73 10.56 12.37
CA PRO A 88 -5.92 11.63 11.38
C PRO A 88 -5.67 11.18 9.93
N SER A 89 -4.82 10.17 9.75
CA SER A 89 -4.39 9.67 8.44
C SER A 89 -5.17 8.45 7.95
N PHE A 90 -5.89 7.74 8.82
CA PHE A 90 -6.58 6.50 8.46
C PHE A 90 -7.75 6.16 9.39
N ASN A 91 -8.85 5.68 8.83
CA ASN A 91 -10.03 5.24 9.57
C ASN A 91 -10.46 3.85 9.09
N SER A 92 -10.35 2.85 9.97
CA SER A 92 -10.67 1.46 9.65
C SER A 92 -12.16 1.20 9.42
N ALA A 93 -13.06 1.97 10.06
CA ALA A 93 -14.49 1.87 9.81
C ALA A 93 -14.84 2.31 8.38
N ILE A 94 -14.29 3.43 7.92
CA ILE A 94 -14.44 3.89 6.53
C ILE A 94 -13.86 2.84 5.57
N TYR A 95 -12.65 2.35 5.86
CA TYR A 95 -12.01 1.29 5.07
C TYR A 95 -12.91 0.07 4.90
N PHE A 96 -13.44 -0.50 5.98
CA PHE A 96 -14.30 -1.69 5.90
C PHE A 96 -15.65 -1.40 5.24
N SER A 97 -16.22 -0.20 5.44
CA SER A 97 -17.47 0.19 4.78
C SER A 97 -17.35 0.31 3.26
N ALA A 98 -16.16 0.65 2.77
CA ALA A 98 -15.86 0.75 1.34
C ALA A 98 -15.55 -0.60 0.69
N LEU A 99 -15.19 -1.62 1.48
CA LEU A 99 -14.83 -2.95 0.97
C LEU A 99 -16.06 -3.83 0.74
N LYS A 100 -16.16 -4.38 -0.47
CA LYS A 100 -17.17 -5.38 -0.86
C LYS A 100 -16.62 -6.81 -0.90
N THR A 101 -15.34 -6.99 -0.59
CA THR A 101 -14.62 -8.26 -0.67
C THR A 101 -14.90 -9.14 0.55
N HIS A 102 -14.96 -10.45 0.34
CA HIS A 102 -15.15 -11.41 1.43
C HIS A 102 -13.83 -11.91 2.04
N SER A 103 -12.74 -11.94 1.27
CA SER A 103 -11.43 -12.45 1.72
C SER A 103 -10.33 -11.39 1.69
N LEU A 104 -10.27 -10.57 0.65
CA LEU A 104 -9.24 -9.53 0.52
C LEU A 104 -9.53 -8.33 1.44
N GLY A 105 -8.51 -7.84 2.13
CA GLY A 105 -8.60 -6.67 3.00
C GLY A 105 -9.33 -6.90 4.32
N ARG A 106 -9.63 -8.14 4.71
CA ARG A 106 -10.38 -8.42 5.96
C ARG A 106 -9.51 -8.47 7.21
N LEU A 107 -8.20 -8.66 7.02
CA LEU A 107 -7.17 -8.48 8.05
C LEU A 107 -6.18 -7.45 7.52
N ALA A 108 -5.89 -6.42 8.29
CA ALA A 108 -5.01 -5.35 7.83
C ALA A 108 -4.10 -4.81 8.93
N LEU A 109 -2.99 -4.23 8.48
CA LEU A 109 -2.00 -3.54 9.28
C LEU A 109 -1.86 -2.12 8.74
N PHE A 110 -2.07 -1.11 9.57
CA PHE A 110 -1.78 0.26 9.22
C PHE A 110 -0.52 0.76 9.92
N VAL A 111 0.43 1.30 9.16
CA VAL A 111 1.67 1.90 9.67
C VAL A 111 1.84 3.27 9.07
N GLU A 112 1.77 4.34 9.87
CA GLU A 112 1.79 5.70 9.32
C GLU A 112 3.09 6.03 8.57
N ASN A 113 4.25 5.85 9.23
CA ASN A 113 5.57 5.96 8.60
C ASN A 113 6.28 4.61 8.68
N VAL A 114 6.55 3.99 7.53
CA VAL A 114 7.20 2.68 7.45
C VAL A 114 8.39 2.72 6.50
N THR A 115 9.32 1.78 6.62
CA THR A 115 10.36 1.59 5.59
C THR A 115 9.69 1.19 4.26
N THR A 116 8.94 0.09 4.25
CA THR A 116 8.12 -0.37 3.12
C THR A 116 7.00 -1.29 3.58
N THR A 117 5.83 -1.21 2.93
CA THR A 117 4.69 -2.11 3.18
C THR A 117 4.99 -3.56 2.79
N MET A 118 5.94 -3.78 1.87
CA MET A 118 6.39 -5.12 1.45
C MET A 118 7.04 -5.93 2.58
N THR A 119 7.66 -5.25 3.53
CA THR A 119 8.22 -5.88 4.73
C THR A 119 7.18 -5.90 5.85
N ALA A 120 6.45 -4.79 6.05
CA ALA A 120 5.45 -4.69 7.12
C ALA A 120 4.34 -5.74 7.02
N ILE A 121 3.93 -6.14 5.80
CA ILE A 121 2.92 -7.19 5.58
C ILE A 121 3.27 -8.53 6.22
N LYS A 122 4.56 -8.80 6.47
CA LYS A 122 5.01 -10.04 7.11
C LYS A 122 4.56 -10.14 8.58
N ALA A 123 4.28 -9.02 9.23
CA ALA A 123 3.60 -9.00 10.54
C ALA A 123 2.23 -9.71 10.51
N LEU A 124 1.57 -9.74 9.37
CA LEU A 124 0.28 -10.44 9.21
C LEU A 124 0.46 -11.92 8.83
N GLN A 125 1.64 -12.49 9.07
CA GLN A 125 1.94 -13.92 8.91
C GLN A 125 1.58 -14.48 7.52
N SER A 126 1.66 -13.64 6.49
CA SER A 126 1.34 -14.00 5.10
C SER A 126 -0.05 -14.61 4.90
N VAL A 127 -1.01 -14.22 5.75
CA VAL A 127 -2.41 -14.63 5.63
C VAL A 127 -2.96 -14.21 4.26
N HIS A 128 -3.64 -15.12 3.57
CA HIS A 128 -4.27 -14.82 2.27
C HIS A 128 -5.24 -13.64 2.42
N GLY A 129 -5.13 -12.66 1.53
CA GLY A 129 -5.97 -11.49 1.50
C GLY A 129 -5.61 -10.41 2.51
N SER A 130 -4.63 -10.64 3.39
CA SER A 130 -4.17 -9.61 4.33
C SER A 130 -3.53 -8.42 3.61
N VAL A 131 -3.61 -7.22 4.22
CA VAL A 131 -3.14 -5.97 3.61
C VAL A 131 -2.35 -5.12 4.60
N ALA A 132 -1.16 -4.66 4.21
CA ALA A 132 -0.41 -3.64 4.93
C ALA A 132 -0.56 -2.31 4.20
N ILE A 133 -0.90 -1.24 4.93
CA ILE A 133 -1.22 0.08 4.40
C ILE A 133 -0.29 1.10 5.08
N ALA A 134 0.20 2.07 4.33
CA ALA A 134 1.02 3.14 4.89
C ALA A 134 0.67 4.51 4.34
N THR A 135 0.80 5.53 5.20
CA THR A 135 0.72 6.94 4.79
C THR A 135 2.01 7.38 4.11
N ARG A 136 3.15 6.89 4.58
CA ARG A 136 4.49 7.21 4.07
C ARG A 136 5.38 5.98 4.04
N GLN A 137 6.10 5.79 2.93
CA GLN A 137 7.23 4.85 2.85
C GLN A 137 8.56 5.61 2.74
N LEU A 138 9.50 5.30 3.64
CA LEU A 138 10.83 5.91 3.66
C LEU A 138 11.78 5.25 2.65
N ASN A 139 11.67 3.93 2.50
CA ASN A 139 12.50 3.09 1.63
C ASN A 139 11.60 2.29 0.68
N GLY A 140 10.66 2.98 0.02
CA GLY A 140 9.77 2.35 -0.95
C GLY A 140 10.56 1.68 -2.08
N VAL A 141 10.12 0.49 -2.49
CA VAL A 141 10.83 -0.34 -3.47
C VAL A 141 10.06 -0.38 -4.78
N GLY A 142 10.75 -0.12 -5.88
CA GLY A 142 10.30 -0.33 -7.25
C GLY A 142 11.05 -1.48 -7.93
N ARG A 143 10.64 -1.80 -9.16
CA ARG A 143 11.26 -2.87 -9.96
C ARG A 143 12.73 -2.55 -10.28
N GLY A 144 13.58 -3.58 -10.26
CA GLY A 144 15.00 -3.45 -10.60
C GLY A 144 15.81 -2.65 -9.57
N GLY A 145 15.34 -2.57 -8.32
CA GLY A 145 16.02 -1.83 -7.26
C GLY A 145 15.78 -0.32 -7.28
N ASN A 146 14.93 0.18 -8.17
CA ASN A 146 14.55 1.59 -8.18
C ASN A 146 13.85 1.99 -6.87
N ALA A 147 14.05 3.21 -6.41
CA ALA A 147 13.30 3.74 -5.27
C ALA A 147 11.88 4.17 -5.69
N TRP A 148 10.90 3.89 -4.83
CA TRP A 148 9.55 4.46 -4.91
C TRP A 148 9.42 5.56 -3.86
N LEU A 149 9.22 6.80 -4.31
CA LEU A 149 8.96 7.93 -3.41
C LEU A 149 7.52 7.86 -2.92
N GLY A 150 7.34 7.71 -1.61
CA GLY A 150 6.03 7.52 -0.99
C GLY A 150 5.65 8.60 0.02
N PRO A 151 5.41 9.87 -0.39
CA PRO A 151 4.89 10.89 0.51
C PRO A 151 3.40 10.65 0.88
N PRO A 152 2.89 11.30 1.93
CA PRO A 152 1.46 11.38 2.24
C PRO A 152 0.66 11.85 1.04
N GLY A 153 -0.51 11.24 0.85
CA GLY A 153 -1.37 11.43 -0.32
C GLY A 153 -1.19 10.38 -1.41
N CYS A 154 -0.15 9.56 -1.34
CA CYS A 154 -0.09 8.32 -2.12
C CYS A 154 -0.99 7.25 -1.48
N ALA A 155 -1.73 6.49 -2.30
CA ALA A 155 -2.27 5.21 -1.87
C ALA A 155 -1.15 4.16 -1.93
N MET A 156 -0.66 3.72 -0.77
CA MET A 156 0.43 2.76 -0.65
C MET A 156 0.01 1.58 0.21
N PHE A 157 0.04 0.40 -0.38
CA PHE A 157 -0.34 -0.82 0.30
C PHE A 157 0.30 -2.05 -0.33
N THR A 158 0.43 -3.13 0.45
CA THR A 158 0.82 -4.45 -0.04
C THR A 158 -0.25 -5.47 0.34
N VAL A 159 -0.72 -6.24 -0.65
CA VAL A 159 -1.67 -7.34 -0.46
C VAL A 159 -0.93 -8.66 -0.49
N CYS A 160 -1.19 -9.55 0.47
CA CYS A 160 -0.71 -10.93 0.43
C CYS A 160 -1.74 -11.83 -0.28
N LEU A 161 -1.31 -12.58 -1.29
CA LEU A 161 -2.13 -13.56 -2.00
C LEU A 161 -1.47 -14.94 -1.92
N GLN A 162 -2.19 -15.92 -1.38
CA GLN A 162 -1.82 -17.33 -1.52
C GLN A 162 -2.48 -17.88 -2.78
N VAL A 163 -1.69 -18.28 -3.78
CA VAL A 163 -2.14 -18.82 -5.07
C VAL A 163 -1.74 -20.30 -5.17
N PRO A 164 -2.71 -21.25 -5.18
CA PRO A 164 -2.39 -22.67 -5.30
C PRO A 164 -1.61 -22.97 -6.58
N LEU A 165 -0.56 -23.79 -6.49
CA LEU A 165 0.30 -24.11 -7.63
C LEU A 165 -0.45 -24.83 -8.74
N ASN A 166 -1.38 -25.71 -8.39
CA ASN A 166 -2.22 -26.45 -9.33
C ASN A 166 -3.30 -25.59 -10.01
N SER A 167 -3.50 -24.34 -9.57
CA SER A 167 -4.49 -23.44 -10.19
C SER A 167 -3.99 -22.87 -11.52
N PRO A 168 -4.89 -22.45 -12.44
CA PRO A 168 -4.49 -21.80 -13.69
C PRO A 168 -3.61 -20.57 -13.49
N LEU A 169 -3.82 -19.82 -12.40
CA LEU A 169 -2.99 -18.66 -12.06
C LEU A 169 -1.65 -19.07 -11.45
N GLY A 170 -1.60 -20.15 -10.67
CA GLY A 170 -0.36 -20.72 -10.13
C GLY A 170 0.61 -21.14 -11.24
N GLN A 171 0.07 -21.81 -12.28
CA GLN A 171 0.80 -22.19 -13.49
C GLN A 171 1.26 -20.99 -14.35
N LYS A 172 0.74 -19.79 -14.07
CA LYS A 172 0.97 -18.55 -14.82
C LYS A 172 1.24 -17.38 -13.87
N SER A 173 1.99 -17.63 -12.79
CA SER A 173 2.18 -16.66 -11.71
C SER A 173 2.71 -15.28 -12.12
N PRO A 174 3.51 -15.10 -13.21
CA PRO A 174 3.89 -13.76 -13.68
C PRO A 174 2.70 -12.87 -14.08
N PHE A 175 1.53 -13.45 -14.36
CA PHE A 175 0.31 -12.69 -14.65
C PHE A 175 -0.28 -11.99 -13.43
N VAL A 176 0.07 -12.36 -12.20
CA VAL A 176 -0.39 -11.66 -10.98
C VAL A 176 -0.03 -10.17 -11.04
N GLN A 177 1.17 -9.85 -11.51
CA GLN A 177 1.62 -8.47 -11.74
C GLN A 177 0.71 -7.71 -12.72
N HIS A 178 0.29 -8.39 -13.79
CA HIS A 178 -0.52 -7.82 -14.85
C HIS A 178 -1.96 -7.59 -14.38
N LEU A 179 -2.53 -8.58 -13.68
CA LEU A 179 -3.84 -8.50 -13.07
C LEU A 179 -3.93 -7.38 -12.04
N ALA A 180 -2.90 -7.22 -11.21
CA ALA A 180 -2.84 -6.16 -10.22
C ALA A 180 -2.76 -4.76 -10.87
N ALA A 181 -1.94 -4.57 -11.90
CA ALA A 181 -1.88 -3.31 -12.64
C ALA A 181 -3.23 -2.95 -13.30
N LEU A 182 -3.89 -3.94 -13.91
CA LEU A 182 -5.23 -3.76 -14.47
C LEU A 182 -6.28 -3.47 -13.40
N ALA A 183 -6.21 -4.13 -12.25
CA ALA A 183 -7.13 -3.91 -11.14
C ALA A 183 -7.03 -2.48 -10.59
N VAL A 184 -5.82 -1.94 -10.43
CA VAL A 184 -5.61 -0.54 -10.05
C VAL A 184 -6.19 0.41 -11.11
N ALA A 185 -5.87 0.19 -12.39
CA ALA A 185 -6.38 1.04 -13.46
C ALA A 185 -7.92 1.04 -13.51
N LYS A 186 -8.53 -0.14 -13.32
CA LYS A 186 -9.99 -0.28 -13.22
C LYS A 186 -10.55 0.41 -11.98
N ALA A 187 -9.89 0.28 -10.82
CA ALA A 187 -10.33 0.92 -9.58
C ALA A 187 -10.42 2.44 -9.74
N VAL A 188 -9.41 3.09 -10.33
CA VAL A 188 -9.43 4.54 -10.58
C VAL A 188 -10.60 4.95 -11.47
N ARG A 189 -10.84 4.22 -12.58
CA ARG A 189 -11.92 4.56 -13.53
C ARG A 189 -13.32 4.25 -13.01
N CYS A 190 -13.44 3.41 -11.98
CA CYS A 190 -14.70 3.09 -11.32
C CYS A 190 -15.00 4.02 -10.13
N THR A 191 -14.07 4.91 -9.76
CA THR A 191 -14.33 5.93 -8.75
C THR A 191 -15.20 7.04 -9.36
N GLU A 192 -16.26 7.41 -8.65
CA GLU A 192 -17.17 8.47 -9.05
C GLU A 192 -16.41 9.80 -9.25
N GLY A 193 -16.55 10.39 -10.43
CA GLY A 193 -15.85 11.63 -10.84
C GLY A 193 -14.49 11.41 -11.50
N TYR A 194 -14.03 10.17 -11.64
CA TYR A 194 -12.71 9.81 -12.20
C TYR A 194 -12.83 9.01 -13.50
N GLU A 195 -14.04 8.80 -14.02
CA GLU A 195 -14.36 7.90 -15.12
C GLU A 195 -13.65 8.28 -16.42
N MET A 196 -13.44 9.59 -16.62
CA MET A 196 -12.82 10.18 -17.81
C MET A 196 -11.30 10.31 -17.70
N VAL A 197 -10.69 9.97 -16.56
CA VAL A 197 -9.24 10.01 -16.42
C VAL A 197 -8.63 8.98 -17.39
N ASN A 198 -7.75 9.44 -18.29
CA ASN A 198 -7.06 8.61 -19.29
C ASN A 198 -5.95 7.78 -18.64
N ILE A 199 -6.35 6.83 -17.77
CA ILE A 199 -5.46 5.88 -17.12
C ILE A 199 -5.05 4.79 -18.11
N ARG A 200 -3.75 4.53 -18.18
CA ARG A 200 -3.14 3.49 -19.00
C ARG A 200 -2.20 2.63 -18.18
N VAL A 201 -2.10 1.35 -18.55
CA VAL A 201 -1.07 0.46 -18.04
C VAL A 201 0.07 0.46 -19.04
N LYS A 202 1.24 0.94 -18.63
CA LYS A 202 2.48 0.74 -19.38
C LYS A 202 3.11 -0.55 -18.85
N TRP A 203 3.11 -1.56 -19.70
CA TRP A 203 3.60 -2.88 -19.31
C TRP A 203 5.07 -2.82 -18.87
N PRO A 204 5.45 -3.64 -17.85
CA PRO A 204 4.61 -4.65 -17.21
C PRO A 204 3.86 -4.18 -15.95
N ASN A 205 4.15 -2.99 -15.42
CA ASN A 205 3.82 -2.69 -14.03
C ASN A 205 3.52 -1.22 -13.71
N ASP A 206 3.56 -0.32 -14.69
CA ASP A 206 3.41 1.10 -14.42
C ASP A 206 2.01 1.61 -14.76
N ILE A 207 1.50 2.51 -13.93
CA ILE A 207 0.23 3.20 -14.14
C ILE A 207 0.53 4.61 -14.62
N TYR A 208 -0.04 4.95 -15.77
CA TYR A 208 0.20 6.20 -16.47
C TYR A 208 -1.08 6.99 -16.67
N TYR A 209 -0.96 8.31 -16.67
CA TYR A 209 -1.91 9.21 -17.30
C TYR A 209 -1.42 9.53 -18.71
N GLY A 210 -2.28 9.25 -19.71
CA GLY A 210 -1.90 9.34 -21.11
C GLY A 210 -0.70 8.45 -21.43
N SER A 211 0.24 8.95 -22.23
CA SER A 211 1.44 8.23 -22.68
C SER A 211 2.72 8.56 -21.91
N HIS A 212 2.74 9.64 -21.13
CA HIS A 212 4.00 10.23 -20.65
C HIS A 212 4.13 10.35 -19.14
N SER A 213 3.03 10.50 -18.41
CA SER A 213 3.08 10.79 -16.98
C SER A 213 2.82 9.54 -16.16
N LYS A 214 3.87 8.99 -15.53
CA LYS A 214 3.72 7.92 -14.55
C LYS A 214 3.08 8.49 -13.28
N ILE A 215 2.01 7.86 -12.84
CA ILE A 215 1.26 8.25 -11.63
C ILE A 215 1.21 7.12 -10.60
N GLY A 216 1.76 5.94 -10.93
CA GLY A 216 1.70 4.79 -10.05
C GLY A 216 2.53 3.62 -10.55
N GLY A 217 2.66 2.62 -9.70
CA GLY A 217 3.30 1.37 -10.04
C GLY A 217 2.80 0.25 -9.15
N VAL A 218 2.92 -0.96 -9.69
CA VAL A 218 2.71 -2.20 -8.96
C VAL A 218 4.03 -2.97 -8.93
N LEU A 219 4.28 -3.70 -7.86
CA LEU A 219 5.41 -4.61 -7.74
C LEU A 219 4.89 -5.90 -7.11
N VAL A 220 5.25 -7.05 -7.69
CA VAL A 220 4.95 -8.36 -7.11
C VAL A 220 6.27 -9.02 -6.71
N SER A 221 6.38 -9.36 -5.44
CA SER A 221 7.40 -10.27 -4.91
C SER A 221 6.73 -11.58 -4.55
N SER A 222 7.38 -12.72 -4.78
CA SER A 222 6.77 -14.01 -4.49
C SER A 222 7.74 -14.98 -3.86
N THR A 223 7.24 -15.79 -2.93
CA THR A 223 7.91 -16.98 -2.41
C THR A 223 7.08 -18.21 -2.78
N VAL A 224 7.76 -19.32 -3.08
CA VAL A 224 7.10 -20.57 -3.45
C VAL A 224 7.26 -21.56 -2.30
N ASN A 225 6.13 -22.07 -1.82
CA ASN A 225 6.06 -23.18 -0.87
C ASN A 225 5.60 -24.45 -1.62
N ARG A 226 5.51 -25.60 -0.94
CA ARG A 226 5.18 -26.88 -1.59
C ARG A 226 3.91 -26.86 -2.44
N ASP A 227 2.85 -26.20 -1.96
CA ASP A 227 1.52 -26.30 -2.57
C ASP A 227 0.99 -24.96 -3.13
N ALA A 228 1.66 -23.85 -2.82
CA ALA A 228 1.19 -22.51 -3.17
C ALA A 228 2.34 -21.52 -3.39
N ILE A 229 2.04 -20.49 -4.19
CA ILE A 229 2.86 -19.30 -4.36
C ILE A 229 2.27 -18.21 -3.46
N THR A 230 3.08 -17.70 -2.54
CA THR A 230 2.73 -16.50 -1.79
C THR A 230 3.20 -15.29 -2.58
N CYS A 231 2.27 -14.47 -3.06
CA CYS A 231 2.54 -13.23 -3.77
C CYS A 231 2.27 -12.03 -2.86
N TYR A 232 3.26 -11.17 -2.66
CA TYR A 232 3.13 -9.85 -2.06
C TYR A 232 2.99 -8.83 -3.19
N VAL A 233 1.78 -8.29 -3.35
CA VAL A 233 1.43 -7.32 -4.38
C VAL A 233 1.45 -5.92 -3.79
N GLY A 234 2.56 -5.22 -3.94
CA GLY A 234 2.70 -3.82 -3.52
C GLY A 234 2.20 -2.87 -4.59
N CYS A 235 1.39 -1.91 -4.17
CA CYS A 235 0.83 -0.87 -5.00
C CYS A 235 1.24 0.49 -4.42
N GLY A 236 1.74 1.38 -5.27
CA GLY A 236 2.00 2.77 -4.92
C GLY A 236 1.41 3.68 -5.99
N ILE A 237 0.37 4.44 -5.65
CA ILE A 237 -0.38 5.28 -6.59
C ILE A 237 -0.45 6.70 -6.05
N ASN A 238 -0.12 7.69 -6.88
CA ASN A 238 -0.21 9.10 -6.54
C ASN A 238 -1.67 9.56 -6.61
N VAL A 239 -2.30 9.80 -5.45
CA VAL A 239 -3.73 10.17 -5.40
C VAL A 239 -3.89 11.66 -5.16
N SER A 240 -3.39 12.15 -4.03
CA SER A 240 -3.53 13.56 -3.60
C SER A 240 -2.20 14.26 -3.30
N ASN A 241 -1.08 13.66 -3.70
CA ASN A 241 0.26 14.22 -3.56
C ASN A 241 0.72 14.95 -4.83
N SER A 242 0.50 16.26 -4.91
CA SER A 242 0.92 17.08 -6.08
C SER A 242 2.44 17.13 -6.30
N GLN A 243 3.23 16.65 -5.35
CA GLN A 243 4.70 16.56 -5.42
C GLN A 243 5.18 15.18 -4.94
N PRO A 244 6.34 14.69 -5.42
CA PRO A 244 7.23 15.31 -6.42
C PRO A 244 6.78 15.12 -7.88
N THR A 245 5.66 14.42 -8.11
CA THR A 245 5.14 14.08 -9.44
C THR A 245 3.64 14.33 -9.53
N LEU A 246 3.06 14.14 -10.71
CA LEU A 246 1.62 14.25 -10.96
C LEU A 246 0.81 13.22 -10.14
N CYS A 247 -0.34 13.66 -9.62
CA CYS A 247 -1.31 12.82 -8.92
C CYS A 247 -2.69 12.85 -9.59
N ILE A 248 -3.52 11.86 -9.27
CA ILE A 248 -4.84 11.68 -9.88
C ILE A 248 -5.75 12.88 -9.59
N ASN A 249 -5.77 13.41 -8.37
CA ASN A 249 -6.67 14.51 -8.01
C ASN A 249 -6.33 15.80 -8.77
N ASP A 250 -5.06 16.03 -9.12
CA ASP A 250 -4.69 17.18 -9.95
C ASP A 250 -5.12 17.00 -11.40
N ILE A 251 -5.07 15.76 -11.91
CA ILE A 251 -5.59 15.44 -13.25
C ILE A 251 -7.10 15.68 -13.32
N VAL A 252 -7.86 15.22 -12.33
CA VAL A 252 -9.33 15.37 -12.31
C VAL A 252 -9.74 16.84 -12.29
N LYS A 253 -9.02 17.71 -11.57
CA LYS A 253 -9.31 19.16 -11.54
C LYS A 253 -9.18 19.84 -12.91
N VAL A 254 -8.32 19.34 -13.79
CA VAL A 254 -8.07 19.92 -15.12
C VAL A 254 -8.75 19.14 -16.26
N ALA A 255 -9.27 17.94 -15.96
CA ALA A 255 -10.04 17.17 -16.91
C ALA A 255 -11.40 17.86 -17.14
N PRO A 256 -11.89 17.96 -18.39
CA PRO A 256 -13.16 18.60 -18.66
C PRO A 256 -14.29 17.88 -17.90
N SER A 257 -14.95 18.60 -16.98
CA SER A 257 -16.08 18.09 -16.22
C SER A 257 -17.31 17.98 -17.12
N LYS A 258 -18.12 16.93 -16.93
CA LYS A 258 -19.36 16.72 -17.71
C LYS A 258 -20.50 17.69 -17.36
N LEU A 259 -20.27 18.79 -16.64
CA LEU A 259 -21.33 19.75 -16.31
C LEU A 259 -21.01 21.13 -16.88
N GLY A 260 -21.45 21.35 -18.12
CA GLY A 260 -21.41 22.66 -18.76
C GLY A 260 -21.76 22.62 -20.25
N THR A 261 -23.07 22.77 -20.53
CA THR A 261 -23.66 23.29 -21.79
C THR A 261 -23.58 22.49 -23.10
N SER A 262 -24.78 22.01 -23.46
CA SER A 262 -25.47 22.16 -24.75
C SER A 262 -24.91 21.51 -26.02
N LYS A 263 -25.75 20.65 -26.59
CA LYS A 263 -26.03 20.51 -28.03
C LYS A 263 -25.01 21.16 -28.95
N VAL A 264 -24.13 20.34 -29.53
CA VAL A 264 -23.74 20.53 -30.92
C VAL A 264 -23.92 19.17 -31.60
N ALA A 265 -24.99 19.09 -32.37
CA ALA A 265 -25.15 18.12 -33.44
C ALA A 265 -24.14 18.42 -34.57
N ALA A 266 -23.98 17.44 -35.48
CA ALA A 266 -23.21 17.50 -36.73
C ALA A 266 -21.69 17.30 -36.54
N LEU A 267 -20.99 16.38 -37.22
CA LEU A 267 -21.26 15.46 -38.33
C LEU A 267 -20.42 14.20 -38.12
#